data_AF-A0AA88RST0-F1
#
_entry.id   AF-A0AA88RST0-F1
#
_cell.length_a   1.000
_cell.length_b   1.000
_cell.length_c   1.000
_cell.angle_alpha   90.00
_cell.angle_beta   90.00
_cell.angle_gamma   90.00
#
_symmetry.space_group_name_H-M   'P 1'
#
loop_
_entity.id
_entity.type
_entity.pdbx_description
1 polymer ?
#
loop_
_entity_poly.entity_id
_entity_poly.type
_entity_poly.pdbx_seq_one_letter_code
_entity_poly.pdbx_strand_id
1 'polypeptide(L)'
;MYQTSTYVCHLHGHLIVGFLLNCGSEDEIEERGLKYSTDEGFISVGNITTLKQPGLLPILSTLRYFPDTSARKYCYEFPVIKGGKFLVRTTYYYGGFDGGKQPPVFDQIIDGTKWSTVNTTEEYANGLSSYYEIIVTTRTKTLSVCLARNEHTVSSPFISALELQSLDNSLYNSTNFGQYALSTVARHCFGSDGDTISFPDDEFDRFWQPFVDNDPIVTSHSNVTPSAFWNIPPAKAFATAITTNRGKTLTVKWPPFTLPSSQYYIALYFQDNRTPSPYSWRVFSVTVNGENFQTNLNVTSSGVTVFGTEWPLSGQTEIVLTPRNDMPVGPLINAGEIFQILPLGGRTHTRDVTVMEALARSIDNPPPDWNGDPCLPTQNSWTGVTCSEGKFFRVVSLNLTSYGLSGTLPKNIARLSALNSLWLGDNKLSGTIPEMGSLKALKSLHLENNQFEGSIPESLGKLPKLRE
;
A
#
# COMPACT_ATOMS: atom_id res chain seq x y z
N MET A 1 -30.65 1.03 -0.64
CA MET A 1 -30.44 1.70 -1.94
C MET A 1 -29.21 2.57 -1.74
N TYR A 2 -28.01 1.97 -1.90
CA TYR A 2 -26.75 2.64 -1.58
C TYR A 2 -26.37 3.53 -2.76
N GLN A 3 -26.33 4.83 -2.52
CA GLN A 3 -25.84 5.82 -3.46
C GLN A 3 -24.32 5.63 -3.54
N THR A 4 -23.86 4.94 -4.58
CA THR A 4 -22.45 4.91 -4.95
C THR A 4 -22.06 6.30 -5.46
N SER A 5 -21.75 7.23 -4.55
CA SER A 5 -20.95 8.39 -4.92
C SER A 5 -19.52 7.91 -5.10
N THR A 6 -19.19 7.53 -6.33
CA THR A 6 -17.84 7.83 -6.81
C THR A 6 -17.76 9.34 -6.71
N TYR A 7 -16.94 9.89 -5.80
CA TYR A 7 -16.70 11.33 -5.76
C TYR A 7 -15.94 11.71 -7.03
N VAL A 8 -16.69 11.90 -8.12
CA VAL A 8 -16.22 12.56 -9.33
C VAL A 8 -16.42 14.04 -9.06
N CYS A 9 -15.39 14.69 -8.53
CA CYS A 9 -15.37 16.15 -8.48
C CYS A 9 -15.25 16.64 -9.94
N HIS A 10 -16.37 17.00 -10.57
CA HIS A 10 -16.36 17.62 -11.88
C HIS A 10 -16.06 19.11 -11.73
N LEU A 11 -14.81 19.52 -11.94
CA LEU A 11 -14.44 20.87 -12.38
C LEU A 11 -13.20 20.79 -13.27
N HIS A 12 -13.16 21.63 -14.31
CA HIS A 12 -12.20 21.59 -15.41
C HIS A 12 -10.76 21.84 -14.92
N GLY A 13 -9.86 20.89 -15.22
CA GLY A 13 -8.41 20.95 -14.97
C GLY A 13 -7.92 19.76 -14.15
N HIS A 14 -7.15 18.87 -14.78
CA HIS A 14 -6.49 17.65 -14.23
C HIS A 14 -6.84 17.29 -12.77
N LEU A 15 -7.83 16.39 -12.61
CA LEU A 15 -8.31 15.94 -11.31
C LEU A 15 -7.51 14.71 -10.84
N ILE A 16 -6.96 14.76 -9.63
CA ILE A 16 -6.57 13.53 -8.92
C ILE A 16 -7.86 12.73 -8.67
N VAL A 17 -7.95 11.54 -9.26
CA VAL A 17 -9.05 10.60 -9.02
C VAL A 17 -8.62 9.62 -7.95
N GLY A 18 -9.23 9.67 -6.77
CA GLY A 18 -8.81 8.86 -5.65
C GLY A 18 -9.58 9.12 -4.36
N PHE A 19 -9.11 8.51 -3.28
CA PHE A 19 -9.55 8.76 -1.91
C PHE A 19 -8.39 9.39 -1.15
N LEU A 20 -8.59 10.59 -0.61
CA LEU A 20 -7.59 11.29 0.22
C LEU A 20 -8.22 11.47 1.59
N LEU A 21 -7.78 10.68 2.57
CA LEU A 21 -8.39 10.67 3.90
C LEU A 21 -7.51 11.40 4.91
N ASN A 22 -8.09 12.34 5.64
CA ASN A 22 -7.54 12.91 6.86
C ASN A 22 -8.04 12.08 8.05
N CYS A 23 -7.24 11.12 8.50
CA CYS A 23 -7.68 10.11 9.45
C CYS A 23 -7.93 10.71 10.82
N GLY A 24 -9.09 10.38 11.41
CA GLY A 24 -9.49 10.90 12.71
C GLY A 24 -9.93 12.36 12.74
N SER A 25 -10.08 12.99 11.57
CA SER A 25 -10.72 14.30 11.46
C SER A 25 -12.24 14.17 11.33
N GLU A 26 -12.95 15.13 11.91
CA GLU A 26 -14.40 15.29 11.74
C GLU A 26 -14.74 16.25 10.58
N ASP A 27 -13.73 16.95 10.05
CA ASP A 27 -13.88 17.97 9.03
C ASP A 27 -13.10 17.62 7.76
N GLU A 28 -13.65 18.02 6.60
CA GLU A 28 -12.88 18.03 5.36
C GLU A 28 -11.88 19.19 5.37
N ILE A 29 -10.70 18.95 4.81
CA ILE A 29 -9.64 19.96 4.71
C ILE A 29 -9.12 20.07 3.28
N GLU A 30 -8.46 21.17 2.97
CA GLU A 30 -7.72 21.34 1.72
C GLU A 30 -6.24 21.58 2.06
N GLU A 31 -5.36 20.81 1.42
CA GLU A 31 -3.93 20.87 1.62
C GLU A 31 -3.23 20.72 0.26
N ARG A 32 -2.32 21.64 -0.07
CA ARG A 32 -1.61 21.69 -1.37
C ARG A 32 -2.54 21.68 -2.61
N GLY A 33 -3.75 22.21 -2.48
CA GLY A 33 -4.77 22.19 -3.56
C GLY A 33 -5.47 20.84 -3.72
N LEU A 34 -5.28 19.92 -2.78
CA LEU A 34 -5.96 18.63 -2.70
C LEU A 34 -6.96 18.63 -1.55
N LYS A 35 -8.16 18.12 -1.84
CA LYS A 35 -9.22 18.01 -0.84
C LYS A 35 -9.13 16.66 -0.15
N TYR A 36 -8.96 16.66 1.17
CA TYR A 36 -9.00 15.46 2.01
C TYR A 36 -10.35 15.38 2.72
N SER A 37 -10.99 14.22 2.63
CA SER A 37 -12.22 13.91 3.36
C SER A 37 -11.92 13.30 4.73
N THR A 38 -12.95 13.22 5.57
CA THR A 38 -12.87 12.39 6.77
C THR A 38 -12.71 10.91 6.40
N ASP A 39 -12.27 10.10 7.36
CA ASP A 39 -12.11 8.65 7.18
C ASP A 39 -13.35 7.83 7.59
N GLU A 40 -14.46 8.53 7.83
CA GLU A 40 -15.76 7.94 8.16
C GLU A 40 -16.31 7.11 6.98
N GLY A 41 -16.88 5.95 7.30
CA GLY A 41 -17.46 5.04 6.30
C GLY A 41 -16.44 4.13 5.61
N PHE A 42 -15.14 4.38 5.74
CA PHE A 42 -14.07 3.50 5.26
C PHE A 42 -13.58 2.53 6.36
N ILE A 43 -13.78 2.90 7.62
CA ILE A 43 -13.47 2.07 8.79
C ILE A 43 -14.54 2.25 9.87
N SER A 44 -14.83 1.19 10.63
CA SER A 44 -15.90 1.16 11.63
C SER A 44 -15.41 1.07 13.08
N VAL A 45 -14.09 1.03 13.28
CA VAL A 45 -13.44 0.82 14.59
C VAL A 45 -12.31 1.82 14.80
N GLY A 46 -11.79 1.87 16.03
CA GLY A 46 -10.72 2.77 16.43
C GLY A 46 -11.22 4.10 16.97
N ASN A 47 -10.35 4.76 17.71
CA ASN A 47 -10.60 6.04 18.36
C ASN A 47 -9.90 7.16 17.57
N ILE A 48 -10.40 8.38 17.68
CA ILE A 48 -9.84 9.56 17.03
C ILE A 48 -9.24 10.51 18.07
N THR A 49 -8.25 11.31 17.68
CA THR A 49 -7.69 12.36 18.53
C THR A 49 -7.07 13.48 17.70
N THR A 50 -6.92 14.65 18.33
CA THR A 50 -6.30 15.84 17.75
C THR A 50 -4.99 16.17 18.47
N LEU A 51 -3.95 16.46 17.70
CA LEU A 51 -2.62 16.82 18.19
C LEU A 51 -2.49 18.33 18.34
N LYS A 52 -2.12 18.79 19.53
CA LYS A 52 -2.02 20.22 19.88
C LYS A 52 -0.60 20.77 19.65
N GLN A 53 -0.02 20.51 18.48
CA GLN A 53 1.30 20.99 18.14
C GLN A 53 1.22 22.13 17.10
N PRO A 54 1.78 23.31 17.41
CA PRO A 54 1.79 24.43 16.47
C PRO A 54 2.56 24.10 15.19
N GLY A 55 2.04 24.56 14.04
CA GLY A 55 2.74 24.47 12.75
C GLY A 55 2.68 23.11 12.06
N LEU A 56 1.90 22.15 12.57
CA LEU A 56 1.62 20.92 11.83
C LEU A 56 0.79 21.21 10.59
N LEU A 57 1.06 20.46 9.52
CA LEU A 57 0.15 20.39 8.40
C LEU A 57 -1.22 19.88 8.88
N PRO A 58 -2.34 20.40 8.36
CA PRO A 58 -3.68 19.95 8.71
C PRO A 58 -3.88 18.43 8.67
N ILE A 59 -3.32 17.74 7.66
CA ILE A 59 -3.37 16.27 7.50
C ILE A 59 -2.62 15.48 8.61
N LEU A 60 -1.80 16.17 9.42
CA LEU A 60 -1.04 15.59 10.53
C LEU A 60 -1.61 16.01 11.89
N SER A 61 -2.61 16.89 11.91
CA SER A 61 -3.18 17.46 13.14
C SER A 61 -4.18 16.52 13.82
N THR A 62 -4.63 15.49 13.11
CA THR A 62 -5.52 14.44 13.62
C THR A 62 -4.97 13.06 13.31
N LEU A 63 -5.38 12.06 14.08
CA LEU A 63 -5.12 10.67 13.78
C LEU A 63 -6.23 9.76 14.29
N ARG A 64 -6.35 8.59 13.66
CA ARG A 64 -7.09 7.44 14.20
C ARG A 64 -6.13 6.44 14.80
N TYR A 65 -6.47 5.86 15.94
CA TYR A 65 -5.68 4.84 16.62
C TYR A 65 -6.53 3.66 17.10
N PHE A 66 -5.90 2.50 17.27
CA PHE A 66 -6.58 1.22 17.52
C PHE A 66 -6.10 0.59 18.83
N PRO A 67 -6.74 0.92 19.97
CA PRO A 67 -6.30 0.48 21.29
C PRO A 67 -6.74 -0.95 21.65
N ASP A 68 -7.72 -1.51 20.93
CA ASP A 68 -8.16 -2.88 21.16
C ASP A 68 -7.00 -3.86 20.91
N THR A 69 -6.83 -4.83 21.81
CA THR A 69 -5.77 -5.84 21.74
C THR A 69 -6.32 -7.23 21.42
N SER A 70 -7.64 -7.39 21.40
CA SER A 70 -8.32 -8.63 21.03
C SER A 70 -8.29 -8.86 19.52
N ALA A 71 -8.28 -7.79 18.72
CA ALA A 71 -8.16 -7.83 17.27
C ALA A 71 -6.70 -7.85 16.81
N ARG A 72 -6.44 -8.61 15.74
CA ARG A 72 -5.10 -8.71 15.14
C ARG A 72 -4.81 -7.67 14.07
N LYS A 73 -5.86 -7.12 13.44
CA LYS A 73 -5.75 -6.09 12.40
C LYS A 73 -6.99 -5.22 12.33
N TYR A 74 -6.81 -4.02 11.76
CA TYR A 74 -7.83 -3.00 11.56
C TYR A 74 -7.77 -2.51 10.13
N CYS A 75 -8.83 -2.71 9.35
CA CYS A 75 -8.81 -2.52 7.91
C CYS A 75 -9.73 -1.39 7.47
N TYR A 76 -9.17 -0.47 6.68
CA TYR A 76 -9.92 0.44 5.83
C TYR A 76 -10.35 -0.30 4.57
N GLU A 77 -11.59 -0.11 4.14
CA GLU A 77 -12.18 -0.74 2.95
C GLU A 77 -12.59 0.31 1.92
N PHE A 78 -11.98 0.27 0.74
CA PHE A 78 -12.22 1.24 -0.33
C PHE A 78 -13.00 0.62 -1.48
N PRO A 79 -14.14 1.20 -1.89
CA PRO A 79 -14.83 0.79 -3.10
C PRO A 79 -14.01 1.19 -4.33
N VAL A 80 -13.55 0.22 -5.10
CA VAL A 80 -12.64 0.43 -6.24
C VAL A 80 -13.11 -0.33 -7.47
N ILE A 81 -12.60 0.08 -8.63
CA ILE A 81 -12.82 -0.66 -9.87
C ILE A 81 -11.86 -1.84 -9.89
N LYS A 82 -12.38 -3.04 -10.17
CA LYS A 82 -11.57 -4.25 -10.34
C LYS A 82 -10.59 -4.09 -11.50
N GLY A 83 -9.32 -4.36 -11.24
CA GLY A 83 -8.23 -4.17 -12.21
C GLY A 83 -7.73 -2.73 -12.30
N GLY A 84 -8.24 -1.83 -11.47
CA GLY A 84 -7.70 -0.48 -11.34
C GLY A 84 -6.33 -0.51 -10.67
N LYS A 85 -5.42 0.36 -11.14
CA LYS A 85 -4.09 0.54 -10.57
C LYS A 85 -4.10 1.74 -9.65
N PHE A 86 -3.55 1.57 -8.44
CA PHE A 86 -3.54 2.60 -7.43
C PHE A 86 -2.16 2.75 -6.82
N LEU A 87 -1.76 4.00 -6.59
CA LEU A 87 -0.75 4.38 -5.63
C LEU A 87 -1.44 4.54 -4.28
N VAL A 88 -0.96 3.83 -3.28
CA VAL A 88 -1.45 3.89 -1.92
C VAL A 88 -0.36 4.49 -1.05
N ARG A 89 -0.66 5.56 -0.32
CA ARG A 89 0.24 6.19 0.64
C ARG A 89 -0.39 6.21 2.02
N THR A 90 0.37 5.77 3.01
CA THR A 90 0.01 5.87 4.43
C THR A 90 0.98 6.81 5.13
N THR A 91 0.45 7.76 5.89
CA THR A 91 1.23 8.78 6.59
C THR A 91 0.99 8.72 8.08
N TYR A 92 2.08 8.84 8.84
CA TYR A 92 2.11 8.63 10.29
C TYR A 92 2.84 9.78 10.98
N TYR A 93 2.11 10.53 11.80
CA TYR A 93 2.68 11.48 12.74
C TYR A 93 2.26 11.12 14.16
N TYR A 94 3.20 10.57 14.95
CA TYR A 94 2.89 10.02 16.27
C TYR A 94 2.53 11.11 17.29
N GLY A 95 3.30 12.21 17.35
CA GLY A 95 3.02 13.35 18.22
C GLY A 95 2.86 13.05 19.72
N GLY A 96 3.22 11.85 20.20
CA GLY A 96 3.01 11.42 21.58
C GLY A 96 1.55 11.32 21.99
N PHE A 97 0.63 11.02 21.05
CA PHE A 97 -0.81 11.12 21.24
C PHE A 97 -1.38 10.30 22.41
N ASP A 98 -0.75 9.17 22.75
CA ASP A 98 -1.15 8.26 23.83
C ASP A 98 -0.38 8.54 25.15
N GLY A 99 0.42 9.61 25.20
CA GLY A 99 1.32 9.92 26.32
C GLY A 99 2.53 9.00 26.43
N GLY A 100 2.74 8.10 25.46
CA GLY A 100 3.84 7.15 25.40
C GLY A 100 5.17 7.80 25.03
N LYS A 101 6.27 7.23 25.54
CA LYS A 101 7.63 7.71 25.26
C LYS A 101 8.19 7.27 23.91
N GLN A 102 7.62 6.22 23.32
CA GLN A 102 8.06 5.64 22.04
C GLN A 102 6.83 5.28 21.21
N PRO A 103 6.87 5.51 19.89
CA PRO A 103 5.80 5.10 19.00
C PRO A 103 5.69 3.57 18.93
N PRO A 104 4.47 3.03 18.69
CA PRO A 104 4.29 1.61 18.47
C PRO A 104 4.86 1.17 17.12
N VAL A 105 5.42 -0.04 17.08
CA VAL A 105 5.81 -0.73 15.85
C VAL A 105 4.72 -1.71 15.47
N PHE A 106 4.23 -1.65 14.23
CA PHE A 106 3.13 -2.47 13.74
C PHE A 106 3.25 -2.72 12.25
N ASP A 107 2.52 -3.69 11.71
CA ASP A 107 2.56 -4.03 10.29
C ASP A 107 1.47 -3.31 9.50
N GLN A 108 1.71 -3.04 8.22
CA GLN A 108 0.68 -2.70 7.26
C GLN A 108 0.43 -3.86 6.30
N ILE A 109 -0.81 -4.00 5.88
CA ILE A 109 -1.26 -5.05 4.97
C ILE A 109 -2.10 -4.41 3.88
N ILE A 110 -1.89 -4.85 2.63
CA ILE A 110 -2.72 -4.45 1.50
C ILE A 110 -3.28 -5.70 0.81
N ASP A 111 -4.61 -5.82 0.74
CA ASP A 111 -5.31 -6.98 0.15
C ASP A 111 -4.74 -8.35 0.58
N GLY A 112 -4.57 -8.53 1.89
CA GLY A 112 -4.06 -9.77 2.51
C GLY A 112 -2.55 -9.99 2.35
N THR A 113 -1.81 -9.05 1.75
CA THR A 113 -0.35 -9.10 1.62
C THR A 113 0.28 -8.21 2.67
N LYS A 114 1.17 -8.74 3.52
CA LYS A 114 1.98 -7.89 4.40
C LYS A 114 2.84 -6.98 3.51
N TRP A 115 2.64 -5.68 3.64
CA TRP A 115 3.30 -4.66 2.85
C TRP A 115 4.60 -4.23 3.50
N SER A 116 4.55 -3.67 4.70
CA SER A 116 5.71 -3.14 5.41
C SER A 116 5.48 -3.19 6.92
N THR A 117 6.53 -2.93 7.69
CA THR A 117 6.43 -2.64 9.13
C THR A 117 6.60 -1.14 9.33
N VAL A 118 5.63 -0.53 10.00
CA VAL A 118 5.67 0.86 10.45
C VAL A 118 6.54 0.96 11.68
N ASN A 119 7.56 1.79 11.58
CA ASN A 119 8.40 2.17 12.69
C ASN A 119 8.77 3.64 12.53
N THR A 120 8.11 4.51 13.29
CA THR A 120 8.31 5.96 13.23
C THR A 120 9.23 6.46 14.35
N THR A 121 10.07 5.59 14.92
CA THR A 121 10.89 5.91 16.09
C THR A 121 11.90 7.02 15.79
N GLU A 122 12.57 6.95 14.64
CA GLU A 122 13.57 7.93 14.24
C GLU A 122 12.91 9.27 13.87
N GLU A 123 11.82 9.23 13.11
CA GLU A 123 11.09 10.43 12.70
C GLU A 123 10.48 11.13 13.90
N TYR A 124 9.91 10.39 14.84
CA TYR A 124 9.40 10.97 16.08
C TYR A 124 10.50 11.66 16.90
N ALA A 125 11.69 11.07 17.01
CA ALA A 125 12.82 11.70 17.70
C ALA A 125 13.23 13.04 17.07
N ASN A 126 12.96 13.23 15.78
CA ASN A 126 13.22 14.44 15.03
C ASN A 126 11.99 15.36 14.86
N GLY A 127 10.83 15.00 15.44
CA GLY A 127 9.58 15.74 15.29
C GLY A 127 9.00 15.69 13.87
N LEU A 128 9.32 14.64 13.11
CA LEU A 128 8.92 14.44 11.72
C LEU A 128 7.80 13.40 11.61
N SER A 129 7.17 13.35 10.42
CA SER A 129 6.25 12.28 10.01
C SER A 129 6.95 11.28 9.11
N SER A 130 6.44 10.05 9.09
CA SER A 130 6.86 9.01 8.13
C SER A 130 5.75 8.77 7.13
N TYR A 131 6.10 8.39 5.91
CA TYR A 131 5.14 7.86 4.94
C TYR A 131 5.66 6.58 4.29
N TYR A 132 4.73 5.73 3.86
CA TYR A 132 5.00 4.54 3.08
C TYR A 132 4.15 4.59 1.82
N GLU A 133 4.72 4.19 0.67
CA GLU A 133 4.00 4.21 -0.60
C GLU A 133 4.12 2.86 -1.33
N ILE A 134 3.01 2.38 -1.91
CA ILE A 134 2.97 1.16 -2.72
C ILE A 134 2.07 1.33 -3.94
N ILE A 135 2.45 0.68 -5.03
CA ILE A 135 1.63 0.59 -6.24
C ILE A 135 1.09 -0.83 -6.36
N VAL A 136 -0.24 -0.94 -6.46
CA VAL A 136 -0.96 -2.21 -6.58
C VAL A 136 -2.02 -2.15 -7.67
N THR A 137 -2.41 -3.32 -8.19
CA THR A 137 -3.62 -3.45 -9.01
C THR A 137 -4.67 -4.24 -8.26
N THR A 138 -5.90 -3.73 -8.24
CA THR A 138 -7.00 -4.32 -7.47
C THR A 138 -7.47 -5.62 -8.11
N ARG A 139 -7.71 -6.63 -7.28
CA ARG A 139 -8.17 -7.95 -7.74
C ARG A 139 -9.68 -8.14 -7.56
N THR A 140 -10.29 -7.31 -6.71
CA THR A 140 -11.73 -7.29 -6.42
C THR A 140 -12.31 -5.88 -6.60
N LYS A 141 -13.57 -5.67 -6.21
CA LYS A 141 -14.22 -4.35 -6.21
C LYS A 141 -13.97 -3.56 -4.91
N THR A 142 -13.18 -4.13 -4.02
CA THR A 142 -12.78 -3.50 -2.78
C THR A 142 -11.26 -3.64 -2.64
N LEU A 143 -10.60 -2.59 -2.15
CA LEU A 143 -9.20 -2.60 -1.77
C LEU A 143 -9.13 -2.39 -0.26
N SER A 144 -8.46 -3.29 0.43
CA SER A 144 -8.29 -3.23 1.88
C SER A 144 -6.88 -2.75 2.23
N VAL A 145 -6.79 -1.79 3.14
CA VAL A 145 -5.52 -1.32 3.75
C VAL A 145 -5.64 -1.47 5.25
N CYS A 146 -4.84 -2.36 5.84
CA CYS A 146 -4.94 -2.70 7.25
C CYS A 146 -3.69 -2.36 8.04
N LEU A 147 -3.90 -1.97 9.30
CA LEU A 147 -2.85 -1.90 10.32
C LEU A 147 -2.97 -3.12 11.21
N ALA A 148 -1.87 -3.83 11.45
CA ALA A 148 -1.85 -5.09 12.18
C ALA A 148 -0.84 -5.07 13.32
N ARG A 149 -1.29 -5.56 14.48
CA ARG A 149 -0.39 -5.75 15.62
C ARG A 149 0.60 -6.88 15.29
N ASN A 150 1.85 -6.71 15.70
CA ASN A 150 2.91 -7.71 15.61
C ASN A 150 3.56 -7.90 17.00
N GLU A 151 4.60 -8.74 17.08
CA GLU A 151 5.28 -9.05 18.35
C GLU A 151 6.00 -7.86 19.00
N HIS A 152 6.21 -6.77 18.25
CA HIS A 152 6.84 -5.54 18.72
C HIS A 152 5.82 -4.43 19.05
N THR A 153 4.52 -4.67 18.89
CA THR A 153 3.50 -3.65 19.11
C THR A 153 3.24 -3.42 20.60
N VAL A 154 3.87 -2.37 21.14
CA VAL A 154 3.78 -1.99 22.57
C VAL A 154 2.61 -1.07 22.92
N SER A 155 2.10 -0.28 21.97
CA SER A 155 0.91 0.58 22.16
C SER A 155 -0.09 0.45 21.01
N SER A 156 -0.82 1.50 20.64
CA SER A 156 -1.92 1.43 19.67
C SER A 156 -1.42 1.75 18.26
N PRO A 157 -1.55 0.83 17.27
CA PRO A 157 -1.40 1.21 15.86
C PRO A 157 -2.23 2.44 15.55
N PHE A 158 -1.73 3.32 14.70
CA PHE A 158 -2.36 4.60 14.40
C PHE A 158 -2.09 5.01 12.97
N ILE A 159 -2.85 5.96 12.42
CA ILE A 159 -2.65 6.53 11.09
C ILE A 159 -3.16 7.99 11.05
N SER A 160 -2.39 8.87 10.40
CA SER A 160 -2.73 10.30 10.28
C SER A 160 -3.40 10.61 8.94
N ALA A 161 -2.90 10.04 7.84
CA ALA A 161 -3.53 10.16 6.54
C ALA A 161 -3.40 8.89 5.70
N LEU A 162 -4.38 8.67 4.82
CA LEU A 162 -4.42 7.54 3.90
C LEU A 162 -4.89 8.01 2.52
N GLU A 163 -4.02 7.84 1.53
CA GLU A 163 -4.23 8.31 0.17
C GLU A 163 -4.25 7.11 -0.79
N LEU A 164 -5.30 6.98 -1.58
CA LEU A 164 -5.44 6.02 -2.66
C LEU A 164 -5.66 6.80 -3.97
N GLN A 165 -4.63 6.90 -4.78
CA GLN A 165 -4.66 7.64 -6.04
C GLN A 165 -4.68 6.68 -7.23
N SER A 166 -5.66 6.87 -8.12
CA SER A 166 -5.71 6.12 -9.37
C SER A 166 -4.53 6.47 -10.24
N LEU A 167 -3.84 5.45 -10.74
CA LEU A 167 -2.76 5.57 -11.70
C LEU A 167 -3.23 5.10 -13.08
N ASP A 168 -2.69 5.72 -14.13
CA ASP A 168 -2.91 5.25 -15.48
C ASP A 168 -2.29 3.86 -15.70
N ASN A 169 -2.94 3.05 -16.54
CA ASN A 169 -2.48 1.69 -16.82
C ASN A 169 -1.12 1.65 -17.54
N SER A 170 -0.69 2.72 -18.20
CA SER A 170 0.64 2.86 -18.82
C SER A 170 1.79 3.00 -17.82
N LEU A 171 1.56 3.54 -16.61
CA LEU A 171 2.61 3.75 -15.62
C LEU A 171 3.12 2.41 -15.04
N TYR A 172 4.43 2.19 -15.00
CA TYR A 172 5.04 0.97 -14.45
C TYR A 172 4.50 -0.33 -15.08
N ASN A 173 3.97 -0.29 -16.30
CA ASN A 173 3.30 -1.41 -16.98
C ASN A 173 4.22 -2.60 -17.31
N SER A 174 5.53 -2.45 -17.13
CA SER A 174 6.52 -3.52 -17.20
C SER A 174 6.45 -4.49 -16.01
N THR A 175 5.75 -4.12 -14.93
CA THR A 175 5.57 -4.96 -13.75
C THR A 175 4.34 -5.84 -13.89
N ASN A 176 4.46 -7.13 -13.56
CA ASN A 176 3.32 -8.03 -13.47
C ASN A 176 2.54 -7.81 -12.16
N PHE A 177 1.66 -6.81 -12.16
CA PHE A 177 0.83 -6.48 -10.99
C PHE A 177 -0.19 -7.56 -10.59
N GLY A 178 -0.33 -8.64 -11.37
CA GLY A 178 -1.09 -9.82 -10.96
C GLY A 178 -0.36 -10.69 -9.93
N GLN A 179 0.97 -10.57 -9.86
CA GLN A 179 1.83 -11.35 -8.97
C GLN A 179 2.61 -10.48 -7.99
N TYR A 180 2.86 -9.21 -8.33
CA TYR A 180 3.71 -8.32 -7.56
C TYR A 180 3.04 -6.98 -7.28
N ALA A 181 3.53 -6.30 -6.25
CA ALA A 181 3.33 -4.89 -6.00
C ALA A 181 4.69 -4.19 -6.02
N LEU A 182 4.70 -2.86 -6.21
CA LEU A 182 5.92 -2.06 -6.10
C LEU A 182 5.85 -1.22 -4.83
N SER A 183 6.64 -1.57 -3.81
CA SER A 183 6.79 -0.73 -2.61
C SER A 183 7.87 0.30 -2.87
N THR A 184 7.53 1.58 -2.82
CA THR A 184 8.49 2.66 -3.07
C THR A 184 9.58 2.63 -2.02
N VAL A 185 10.83 2.65 -2.46
CA VAL A 185 12.02 2.70 -1.60
C VAL A 185 12.58 4.11 -1.63
N ALA A 186 12.75 4.67 -2.83
CA ALA A 186 13.21 6.05 -2.98
C ALA A 186 12.77 6.63 -4.33
N ARG A 187 12.48 7.92 -4.34
CA ARG A 187 12.17 8.70 -5.55
C ARG A 187 12.81 10.06 -5.40
N HIS A 188 13.83 10.33 -6.20
CA HIS A 188 14.71 11.49 -5.99
C HIS A 188 14.99 12.29 -7.25
N CYS A 189 15.21 13.58 -7.06
CA CYS A 189 15.76 14.54 -8.02
C CYS A 189 17.24 14.79 -7.68
N PHE A 190 18.14 14.37 -8.54
CA PHE A 190 19.59 14.47 -8.36
C PHE A 190 20.08 15.90 -8.62
N GLY A 191 20.84 16.46 -7.67
CA GLY A 191 21.39 17.81 -7.75
C GLY A 191 20.36 18.88 -7.41
N SER A 192 19.27 18.51 -6.73
CA SER A 192 18.28 19.44 -6.19
C SER A 192 18.43 19.51 -4.68
N ASP A 193 18.48 20.72 -4.13
CA ASP A 193 18.43 21.02 -2.69
C ASP A 193 17.13 21.73 -2.27
N GLY A 194 16.19 21.88 -3.21
CA GLY A 194 14.87 22.49 -2.98
C GLY A 194 13.85 21.55 -2.34
N ASP A 195 12.61 22.03 -2.23
CA ASP A 195 11.50 21.27 -1.63
C ASP A 195 11.13 20.02 -2.44
N THR A 196 10.48 19.07 -1.77
CA THR A 196 9.92 17.87 -2.42
C THR A 196 8.91 18.27 -3.48
N ILE A 197 9.09 17.76 -4.71
CA ILE A 197 8.12 17.96 -5.79
C ILE A 197 6.96 16.97 -5.58
N SER A 198 5.74 17.47 -5.67
CA SER A 198 4.49 16.71 -5.55
C SER A 198 3.40 17.40 -6.37
N PHE A 199 2.11 17.18 -6.11
CA PHE A 199 1.05 17.93 -6.76
C PHE A 199 1.22 19.46 -6.53
N PRO A 200 0.95 20.32 -7.53
CA PRO A 200 0.41 20.03 -8.87
C PRO A 200 1.46 19.70 -9.95
N ASP A 201 2.75 19.73 -9.61
CA ASP A 201 3.82 19.50 -10.60
C ASP A 201 3.91 18.03 -11.04
N ASP A 202 3.62 17.10 -10.12
CA ASP A 202 3.37 15.70 -10.41
C ASP A 202 1.86 15.44 -10.38
N GLU A 203 1.27 15.11 -11.53
CA GLU A 203 -0.17 14.84 -11.65
C GLU A 203 -0.64 13.59 -10.89
N PHE A 204 0.31 12.73 -10.47
CA PHE A 204 0.08 11.53 -9.68
C PHE A 204 0.45 11.73 -8.20
N ASP A 205 0.62 12.98 -7.76
CA ASP A 205 1.05 13.40 -6.41
C ASP A 205 2.21 12.58 -5.82
N ARG A 206 3.10 12.03 -6.66
CA ARG A 206 4.25 11.28 -6.16
C ARG A 206 5.24 12.25 -5.54
N PHE A 207 5.85 11.84 -4.42
CA PHE A 207 6.85 12.65 -3.74
C PHE A 207 8.22 12.39 -4.36
N TRP A 208 8.80 13.42 -4.99
CA TRP A 208 10.16 13.43 -5.50
C TRP A 208 11.04 14.26 -4.58
N GLN A 209 11.89 13.57 -3.82
CA GLN A 209 12.73 14.18 -2.80
C GLN A 209 14.02 14.75 -3.40
N PRO A 210 14.55 15.85 -2.86
CA PRO A 210 15.87 16.34 -3.23
C PRO A 210 16.95 15.31 -2.89
N PHE A 211 17.92 15.11 -3.78
CA PHE A 211 19.13 14.34 -3.50
C PHE A 211 20.35 15.13 -3.94
N VAL A 212 21.25 15.39 -3.00
CA VAL A 212 22.54 16.02 -3.25
C VAL A 212 23.66 15.07 -2.86
N ASP A 213 24.72 15.08 -3.67
CA ASP A 213 25.99 14.43 -3.37
C ASP A 213 27.10 15.50 -3.48
N ASN A 214 28.35 15.13 -3.21
CA ASN A 214 29.52 15.99 -3.33
C ASN A 214 29.95 16.26 -4.77
N ASP A 215 29.25 15.66 -5.74
CA ASP A 215 29.53 15.82 -7.17
C ASP A 215 29.01 17.16 -7.73
N PRO A 216 29.63 17.68 -8.81
CA PRO A 216 29.16 18.89 -9.49
C PRO A 216 27.70 18.80 -9.94
N ILE A 217 26.98 19.91 -9.77
CA ILE A 217 25.58 20.07 -10.18
C ILE A 217 25.51 20.97 -11.43
N VAL A 218 24.63 20.63 -12.36
CA VAL A 218 24.30 21.47 -13.53
C VAL A 218 22.81 21.73 -13.62
N THR A 219 22.45 22.90 -14.13
CA THR A 219 21.07 23.29 -14.44
C THR A 219 20.73 22.95 -15.89
N SER A 220 19.49 22.54 -16.13
CA SER A 220 18.96 22.28 -17.48
C SER A 220 18.51 23.56 -18.16
N HIS A 221 18.91 23.75 -19.41
CA HIS A 221 18.60 24.92 -20.25
C HIS A 221 17.43 24.68 -21.21
N SER A 222 16.69 23.58 -21.01
CA SER A 222 15.47 23.25 -21.76
C SER A 222 14.57 22.32 -20.97
N ASN A 223 13.27 22.45 -21.20
CA ASN A 223 12.27 21.61 -20.55
C ASN A 223 12.10 20.29 -21.30
N VAL A 224 11.91 19.23 -20.54
CA VAL A 224 11.43 17.95 -21.06
C VAL A 224 9.92 18.00 -21.34
N THR A 225 9.44 17.04 -22.12
CA THR A 225 8.01 16.71 -22.19
C THR A 225 7.75 15.45 -21.36
N PRO A 226 7.12 15.54 -20.16
CA PRO A 226 6.91 14.40 -19.26
C PRO A 226 6.35 13.14 -19.93
N SER A 227 5.38 13.29 -20.83
CA SER A 227 4.75 12.16 -21.53
C SER A 227 5.67 11.41 -22.50
N ALA A 228 6.88 11.92 -22.77
CA ALA A 228 7.89 11.23 -23.57
C ALA A 228 8.70 10.20 -22.74
N PHE A 229 8.57 10.23 -21.41
CA PHE A 229 9.30 9.38 -20.49
C PHE A 229 8.41 8.25 -19.99
N TRP A 230 9.03 7.11 -19.70
CA TRP A 230 8.35 6.06 -18.97
C TRP A 230 7.99 6.56 -17.58
N ASN A 231 6.84 6.12 -17.05
CA ASN A 231 6.31 6.56 -15.76
C ASN A 231 6.04 8.08 -15.63
N ILE A 232 6.17 8.89 -16.69
CA ILE A 232 5.73 10.30 -16.74
C ILE A 232 6.22 11.11 -15.51
N PRO A 233 7.52 11.18 -15.21
CA PRO A 233 8.06 12.07 -14.17
C PRO A 233 7.74 13.55 -14.42
N PRO A 234 7.59 14.38 -13.38
CA PRO A 234 7.29 15.79 -13.53
C PRO A 234 8.46 16.52 -14.18
N ALA A 235 8.19 17.55 -15.00
CA ALA A 235 9.25 18.27 -15.71
C ALA A 235 10.28 18.90 -14.75
N LYS A 236 9.85 19.30 -13.55
CA LYS A 236 10.73 19.85 -12.51
C LYS A 236 11.79 18.85 -12.01
N ALA A 237 11.57 17.54 -12.14
CA ALA A 237 12.58 16.53 -11.79
C ALA A 237 13.83 16.58 -12.70
N PHE A 238 13.77 17.32 -13.80
CA PHE A 238 14.87 17.51 -14.74
C PHE A 238 15.51 18.90 -14.65
N ALA A 239 15.11 19.74 -13.68
CA ALA A 239 15.64 21.09 -13.53
C ALA A 239 17.15 21.11 -13.27
N THR A 240 17.65 20.10 -12.55
CA THR A 240 19.06 19.91 -12.23
C THR A 240 19.51 18.48 -12.53
N ALA A 241 20.82 18.27 -12.52
CA ALA A 241 21.45 16.98 -12.62
C ALA A 241 22.78 16.97 -11.86
N ILE A 242 23.16 15.80 -11.33
CA ILE A 242 24.53 15.54 -10.90
C ILE A 242 25.36 15.12 -12.11
N THR A 243 26.59 15.62 -12.23
CA THR A 243 27.50 15.38 -13.35
C THR A 243 28.96 15.30 -12.89
N THR A 244 29.86 14.88 -13.78
CA THR A 244 31.30 15.06 -13.58
C THR A 244 31.94 15.85 -14.73
N ASN A 245 33.25 16.11 -14.60
CA ASN A 245 34.04 16.75 -15.65
C ASN A 245 34.20 15.85 -16.89
N ARG A 246 34.59 16.45 -18.01
CA ARG A 246 34.84 15.75 -19.29
C ARG A 246 35.71 14.51 -19.10
N GLY A 247 35.23 13.39 -19.64
CA GLY A 247 35.94 12.10 -19.64
C GLY A 247 36.03 11.42 -18.28
N LYS A 248 35.46 11.98 -17.22
CA LYS A 248 35.43 11.33 -15.90
C LYS A 248 34.15 10.51 -15.74
N THR A 249 34.30 9.37 -15.10
CA THR A 249 33.18 8.54 -14.64
C THR A 249 32.46 9.26 -13.49
N LEU A 250 31.12 9.20 -13.48
CA LEU A 250 30.29 9.61 -12.35
C LEU A 250 29.91 8.36 -11.55
N THR A 251 30.04 8.42 -10.22
CA THR A 251 29.71 7.32 -9.32
C THR A 251 28.79 7.86 -8.24
N VAL A 252 27.56 7.36 -8.16
CA VAL A 252 26.56 7.82 -7.20
C VAL A 252 26.14 6.68 -6.29
N LYS A 253 26.19 6.90 -4.98
CA LYS A 253 25.67 5.96 -3.98
C LYS A 253 24.20 6.28 -3.72
N TRP A 254 23.32 5.55 -4.38
CA TRP A 254 21.88 5.80 -4.31
C TRP A 254 21.08 4.49 -4.30
N PRO A 255 20.09 4.34 -3.39
CA PRO A 255 19.63 5.33 -2.40
C PRO A 255 20.65 5.60 -1.26
N PRO A 256 20.48 6.67 -0.45
CA PRO A 256 21.43 7.08 0.60
C PRO A 256 21.44 6.15 1.84
N PHE A 257 20.92 4.94 1.69
CA PHE A 257 20.82 3.94 2.74
C PHE A 257 20.96 2.54 2.14
N THR A 258 21.20 1.55 3.00
CA THR A 258 21.38 0.17 2.59
C THR A 258 20.05 -0.52 2.30
N LEU A 259 20.06 -1.40 1.31
CA LEU A 259 18.89 -2.16 0.89
C LEU A 259 18.93 -3.59 1.46
N PRO A 260 17.79 -4.15 1.89
CA PRO A 260 17.71 -5.59 2.15
C PRO A 260 17.97 -6.38 0.87
N SER A 261 18.37 -7.65 1.02
CA SER A 261 18.53 -8.53 -0.14
C SER A 261 17.16 -8.84 -0.75
N SER A 262 16.91 -8.32 -1.96
CA SER A 262 15.63 -8.48 -2.65
C SER A 262 15.73 -8.20 -4.15
N GLN A 263 14.59 -8.24 -4.84
CA GLN A 263 14.46 -7.82 -6.23
C GLN A 263 13.86 -6.42 -6.29
N TYR A 264 14.41 -5.58 -7.16
CA TYR A 264 14.06 -4.18 -7.25
C TYR A 264 13.69 -3.77 -8.67
N TYR A 265 12.69 -2.92 -8.77
CA TYR A 265 12.46 -2.13 -9.98
C TYR A 265 13.27 -0.84 -9.85
N ILE A 266 14.05 -0.50 -10.87
CA ILE A 266 14.86 0.72 -10.92
C ILE A 266 14.51 1.46 -12.20
N ALA A 267 14.21 2.76 -12.13
CA ALA A 267 14.11 3.64 -13.28
C ALA A 267 15.03 4.85 -13.09
N LEU A 268 15.86 5.14 -14.08
CA LEU A 268 16.81 6.26 -14.08
C LEU A 268 16.51 7.20 -15.24
N TYR A 269 16.52 8.49 -14.96
CA TYR A 269 16.07 9.53 -15.88
C TYR A 269 17.21 10.49 -16.22
N PHE A 270 17.34 10.77 -17.51
CA PHE A 270 18.46 11.51 -18.08
C PHE A 270 17.98 12.54 -19.09
N GLN A 271 18.60 13.71 -19.10
CA GLN A 271 18.39 14.75 -20.10
C GLN A 271 19.69 15.54 -20.30
N ASP A 272 20.12 15.75 -21.54
CA ASP A 272 21.22 16.67 -21.79
C ASP A 272 20.82 18.08 -21.38
N ASN A 273 21.58 18.66 -20.45
CA ASN A 273 21.23 19.93 -19.81
C ASN A 273 21.45 21.17 -20.70
N ARG A 274 22.03 21.03 -21.90
CA ARG A 274 22.34 22.15 -22.80
C ARG A 274 21.13 22.55 -23.65
N THR A 275 21.15 23.77 -24.18
CA THR A 275 20.14 24.25 -25.13
C THR A 275 20.05 23.29 -26.35
N PRO A 276 18.84 22.93 -26.82
CA PRO A 276 18.65 21.96 -27.90
C PRO A 276 19.41 22.37 -29.17
N SER A 277 20.24 21.46 -29.68
CA SER A 277 21.01 21.64 -30.91
C SER A 277 21.44 20.27 -31.45
N PRO A 278 21.91 20.16 -32.71
CA PRO A 278 22.50 18.94 -33.25
C PRO A 278 23.72 18.40 -32.47
N TYR A 279 24.30 19.20 -31.57
CA TYR A 279 25.47 18.86 -30.77
C TYR A 279 25.14 18.68 -29.26
N SER A 280 23.87 18.80 -28.89
CA SER A 280 23.40 18.70 -27.50
C SER A 280 22.99 17.27 -27.16
N TRP A 281 23.99 16.40 -27.15
CA TRP A 281 23.88 14.99 -26.79
C TRP A 281 25.15 14.49 -26.10
N ARG A 282 25.02 13.38 -25.38
CA ARG A 282 26.13 12.66 -24.75
C ARG A 282 25.88 11.15 -24.75
N VAL A 283 26.96 10.38 -24.79
CA VAL A 283 26.92 8.92 -24.78
C VAL A 283 27.72 8.36 -23.61
N PHE A 284 27.09 7.53 -22.79
CA PHE A 284 27.73 6.85 -21.67
C PHE A 284 27.09 5.48 -21.44
N SER A 285 27.75 4.61 -20.69
CA SER A 285 27.17 3.35 -20.21
C SER A 285 26.85 3.46 -18.72
N VAL A 286 25.80 2.77 -18.28
CA VAL A 286 25.34 2.73 -16.89
C VAL A 286 25.56 1.32 -16.35
N THR A 287 26.22 1.22 -15.20
CA THR A 287 26.27 -0.02 -14.42
C THR A 287 25.67 0.21 -13.05
N VAL A 288 25.07 -0.83 -12.49
CA VAL A 288 24.51 -0.85 -11.13
C VAL A 288 25.20 -1.99 -10.39
N ASN A 289 25.93 -1.67 -9.32
CA ASN A 289 26.79 -2.61 -8.58
C ASN A 289 27.77 -3.39 -9.50
N GLY A 290 28.33 -2.71 -10.50
CA GLY A 290 29.27 -3.29 -11.46
C GLY A 290 28.62 -4.09 -12.61
N GLU A 291 27.33 -4.44 -12.48
CA GLU A 291 26.58 -5.16 -13.51
C GLU A 291 26.01 -4.21 -14.57
N ASN A 292 25.95 -4.68 -15.81
CA ASN A 292 25.59 -3.86 -16.96
C ASN A 292 24.09 -3.53 -17.00
N PHE A 293 23.74 -2.26 -16.74
CA PHE A 293 22.36 -1.79 -16.75
C PHE A 293 21.95 -1.24 -18.13
N GLN A 294 22.84 -0.46 -18.76
CA GLN A 294 22.66 0.02 -20.14
C GLN A 294 24.01 0.32 -20.79
N THR A 295 24.19 -0.10 -22.04
CA THR A 295 25.38 0.26 -22.85
C THR A 295 25.08 1.34 -23.86
N ASN A 296 26.07 2.21 -24.11
CA ASN A 296 26.04 3.24 -25.15
C ASN A 296 24.73 4.05 -25.15
N LEU A 297 24.23 4.41 -23.96
CA LEU A 297 23.03 5.23 -23.81
C LEU A 297 23.27 6.59 -24.45
N ASN A 298 22.46 6.94 -25.45
CA ASN A 298 22.48 8.25 -26.08
C ASN A 298 21.45 9.15 -25.41
N VAL A 299 21.93 10.17 -24.69
CA VAL A 299 21.09 11.15 -23.99
C VAL A 299 21.10 12.45 -24.79
N THR A 300 19.91 12.90 -25.19
CA THR A 300 19.69 14.17 -25.90
C THR A 300 18.97 15.18 -25.00
N SER A 301 18.73 16.40 -25.49
CA SER A 301 17.92 17.40 -24.78
C SER A 301 16.44 17.01 -24.63
N SER A 302 15.95 16.03 -25.38
CA SER A 302 14.61 15.43 -25.17
C SER A 302 14.57 14.47 -23.98
N GLY A 303 15.74 14.00 -23.55
CA GLY A 303 15.93 13.03 -22.49
C GLY A 303 15.53 11.60 -22.82
N VAL A 304 15.77 10.71 -21.86
CA VAL A 304 15.56 9.26 -21.98
C VAL A 304 15.40 8.64 -20.58
N THR A 305 14.59 7.59 -20.50
CA THR A 305 14.49 6.71 -19.32
C THR A 305 15.15 5.38 -19.65
N VAL A 306 15.87 4.81 -18.68
CA VAL A 306 16.25 3.39 -18.67
C VAL A 306 15.77 2.75 -17.38
N PHE A 307 15.33 1.50 -17.47
CA PHE A 307 14.77 0.80 -16.32
C PHE A 307 15.17 -0.68 -16.28
N GLY A 308 15.23 -1.23 -15.07
CA GLY A 308 15.41 -2.65 -14.80
C GLY A 308 14.22 -3.13 -13.96
N THR A 309 13.59 -4.23 -14.37
CA THR A 309 12.31 -4.67 -13.80
C THR A 309 12.43 -5.63 -12.63
N GLU A 310 13.55 -6.36 -12.52
CA GLU A 310 13.84 -7.37 -11.48
C GLU A 310 15.34 -7.40 -11.21
N TRP A 311 15.88 -6.30 -10.67
CA TRP A 311 17.29 -6.15 -10.41
C TRP A 311 17.65 -6.60 -8.98
N PRO A 312 18.56 -7.57 -8.79
CA PRO A 312 18.94 -8.02 -7.47
C PRO A 312 19.84 -6.98 -6.81
N LEU A 313 19.42 -6.47 -5.63
CA LEU A 313 20.23 -5.56 -4.82
C LEU A 313 20.29 -6.03 -3.37
N SER A 314 21.38 -5.66 -2.70
CA SER A 314 21.60 -5.84 -1.28
C SER A 314 22.69 -4.88 -0.81
N GLY A 315 22.57 -4.35 0.40
CA GLY A 315 23.54 -3.41 0.95
C GLY A 315 23.51 -2.05 0.26
N GLN A 316 24.64 -1.34 0.25
CA GLN A 316 24.75 -0.05 -0.43
C GLN A 316 24.76 -0.26 -1.95
N THR A 317 23.91 0.49 -2.66
CA THR A 317 23.86 0.46 -4.12
C THR A 317 24.72 1.56 -4.72
N GLU A 318 25.47 1.22 -5.76
CA GLU A 318 26.33 2.12 -6.51
C GLU A 318 25.91 2.16 -7.99
N ILE A 319 25.64 3.35 -8.50
CA ILE A 319 25.35 3.60 -9.91
C ILE A 319 26.58 4.27 -10.53
N VAL A 320 27.12 3.68 -11.59
CA VAL A 320 28.32 4.19 -12.26
C VAL A 320 28.01 4.52 -13.71
N LEU A 321 28.30 5.76 -14.10
CA LEU A 321 28.09 6.26 -15.45
C LEU A 321 29.45 6.50 -16.11
N THR A 322 29.78 5.70 -17.11
CA THR A 322 31.07 5.74 -17.80
C THR A 322 30.92 6.40 -19.17
N PRO A 323 31.46 7.62 -19.39
CA PRO A 323 31.35 8.30 -20.67
C PRO A 323 32.13 7.57 -21.76
N ARG A 324 31.65 7.67 -23.01
CA ARG A 324 32.42 7.25 -24.17
C ARG A 324 33.65 8.15 -24.32
N ASN A 325 34.80 7.59 -24.71
CA ASN A 325 36.10 8.27 -24.71
C ASN A 325 36.14 9.59 -25.51
N ASP A 326 35.30 9.73 -26.53
CA ASP A 326 35.21 10.89 -27.42
C ASP A 326 34.23 11.96 -26.91
N MET A 327 33.57 11.77 -25.76
CA MET A 327 32.58 12.72 -25.27
C MET A 327 33.21 14.03 -24.80
N PRO A 328 32.71 15.18 -25.29
CA PRO A 328 33.22 16.50 -24.88
C PRO A 328 32.67 16.95 -23.52
N VAL A 329 31.70 16.23 -22.96
CA VAL A 329 31.02 16.52 -21.69
C VAL A 329 30.98 15.27 -20.80
N GLY A 330 30.83 15.45 -19.48
CA GLY A 330 30.66 14.34 -18.55
C GLY A 330 29.27 13.69 -18.67
N PRO A 331 29.09 12.47 -18.11
CA PRO A 331 27.76 11.89 -17.92
C PRO A 331 26.99 12.69 -16.87
N LEU A 332 25.66 12.55 -16.86
CA LEU A 332 24.81 13.16 -15.84
C LEU A 332 23.68 12.21 -15.43
N ILE A 333 22.97 12.53 -14.35
CA ILE A 333 21.70 11.92 -13.96
C ILE A 333 20.77 12.98 -13.35
N ASN A 334 19.50 12.99 -13.76
CA ASN A 334 18.52 13.99 -13.31
C ASN A 334 17.63 13.47 -12.19
N ALA A 335 17.10 12.26 -12.35
CA ALA A 335 16.15 11.70 -11.40
C ALA A 335 16.22 10.17 -11.36
N GLY A 336 15.67 9.57 -10.31
CA GLY A 336 15.64 8.13 -10.14
C GLY A 336 14.49 7.66 -9.26
N GLU A 337 13.96 6.49 -9.59
CA GLU A 337 12.97 5.76 -8.80
C GLU A 337 13.45 4.34 -8.53
N ILE A 338 13.33 3.89 -7.29
CA ILE A 338 13.60 2.52 -6.89
C ILE A 338 12.46 2.01 -6.03
N PHE A 339 12.00 0.80 -6.36
CA PHE A 339 10.93 0.11 -5.67
C PHE A 339 11.40 -1.30 -5.32
N GLN A 340 11.06 -1.75 -4.12
CA GLN A 340 11.14 -3.16 -3.79
C GLN A 340 9.96 -3.88 -4.45
N ILE A 341 10.25 -4.98 -5.13
CA ILE A 341 9.23 -5.84 -5.74
C ILE A 341 8.68 -6.73 -4.63
N LEU A 342 7.43 -6.50 -4.26
CA LEU A 342 6.75 -7.24 -3.22
C LEU A 342 5.88 -8.33 -3.85
N PRO A 343 6.19 -9.63 -3.65
CA PRO A 343 5.29 -10.70 -4.06
C PRO A 343 3.95 -10.56 -3.34
N LEU A 344 2.87 -10.52 -4.11
CA LEU A 344 1.53 -10.54 -3.53
C LEU A 344 1.32 -11.87 -2.82
N GLY A 345 0.71 -11.79 -1.64
CA GLY A 345 0.29 -12.98 -0.90
C GLY A 345 -0.71 -13.81 -1.68
N GLY A 346 -1.11 -14.93 -1.07
CA GLY A 346 -2.26 -15.69 -1.55
C GLY A 346 -3.54 -14.85 -1.56
N ARG A 347 -4.66 -15.50 -1.81
CA ARG A 347 -5.97 -14.87 -1.60
C ARG A 347 -6.93 -15.83 -0.96
N THR A 348 -7.83 -15.32 -0.13
CA THR A 348 -9.00 -16.10 0.22
C THR A 348 -9.84 -16.33 -1.04
N HIS A 349 -10.35 -17.54 -1.18
CA HIS A 349 -11.25 -17.90 -2.26
C HIS A 349 -12.48 -16.98 -2.26
N THR A 350 -12.78 -16.36 -3.40
CA THR A 350 -13.79 -15.29 -3.50
C THR A 350 -15.16 -15.68 -2.93
N ARG A 351 -15.58 -16.94 -3.09
CA ARG A 351 -16.84 -17.42 -2.49
C ARG A 351 -16.81 -17.37 -0.97
N ASP A 352 -15.67 -17.71 -0.37
CA ASP A 352 -15.53 -17.75 1.08
C ASP A 352 -15.51 -16.30 1.61
N VAL A 353 -14.80 -15.37 0.95
CA VAL A 353 -14.87 -13.93 1.26
C VAL A 353 -16.30 -13.42 1.27
N THR A 354 -17.07 -13.66 0.20
CA THR A 354 -18.47 -13.21 0.12
C THR A 354 -19.35 -13.78 1.24
N VAL A 355 -19.09 -15.02 1.67
CA VAL A 355 -19.85 -15.63 2.77
C VAL A 355 -19.44 -15.04 4.11
N MET A 356 -18.15 -14.84 4.33
CA MET A 356 -17.61 -14.24 5.55
C MET A 356 -18.06 -12.79 5.72
N GLU A 357 -18.08 -11.99 4.66
CA GLU A 357 -18.67 -10.64 4.68
C GLU A 357 -20.18 -10.67 4.99
N ALA A 358 -20.91 -11.65 4.44
CA ALA A 358 -22.34 -11.79 4.72
C ALA A 358 -22.60 -12.21 6.18
N LEU A 359 -21.72 -13.02 6.76
CA LEU A 359 -21.73 -13.38 8.17
C LEU A 359 -21.40 -12.16 9.04
N ALA A 360 -20.35 -11.41 8.72
CA ALA A 360 -20.01 -10.18 9.46
C ALA A 360 -21.17 -9.18 9.51
N ARG A 361 -21.93 -9.04 8.41
CA ARG A 361 -23.13 -8.18 8.37
C ARG A 361 -24.36 -8.72 9.11
N SER A 362 -24.42 -10.02 9.39
CA SER A 362 -25.58 -10.64 10.05
C SER A 362 -25.42 -10.77 11.57
N ILE A 363 -24.20 -10.56 12.06
CA ILE A 363 -23.87 -10.47 13.48
C ILE A 363 -23.93 -9.00 13.89
N ASP A 364 -24.59 -8.70 15.00
CA ASP A 364 -24.76 -7.30 15.45
C ASP A 364 -23.48 -6.74 16.07
N ASN A 365 -22.67 -7.63 16.67
CA ASN A 365 -21.41 -7.33 17.35
C ASN A 365 -20.28 -8.27 16.86
N PRO A 366 -19.91 -8.22 15.57
CA PRO A 366 -18.84 -9.07 15.05
C PRO A 366 -17.49 -8.69 15.70
N PRO A 367 -16.52 -9.63 15.76
CA PRO A 367 -15.17 -9.31 16.20
C PRO A 367 -14.58 -8.12 15.42
N PRO A 368 -13.81 -7.24 16.08
CA PRO A 368 -13.39 -5.96 15.50
C PRO A 368 -12.42 -6.07 14.32
N ASP A 369 -11.81 -7.25 14.10
CA ASP A 369 -10.94 -7.53 12.96
C ASP A 369 -11.66 -8.20 11.78
N TRP A 370 -13.00 -8.30 11.78
CA TRP A 370 -13.80 -8.87 10.69
C TRP A 370 -13.97 -7.94 9.47
N ASN A 371 -12.88 -7.28 9.09
CA ASN A 371 -12.73 -6.47 7.87
C ASN A 371 -11.43 -6.87 7.14
N GLY A 372 -11.33 -6.64 5.83
CA GLY A 372 -10.23 -7.11 4.99
C GLY A 372 -10.32 -8.58 4.59
N ASP A 373 -9.21 -9.16 4.12
CA ASP A 373 -9.19 -10.59 3.76
C ASP A 373 -9.33 -11.48 5.02
N PRO A 374 -10.28 -12.44 5.06
CA PRO A 374 -10.55 -13.20 6.28
C PRO A 374 -9.46 -14.20 6.67
N CYS A 375 -8.64 -14.65 5.72
CA CYS A 375 -7.57 -15.62 5.98
C CYS A 375 -6.18 -14.98 6.02
N LEU A 376 -6.01 -13.82 5.40
CA LEU A 376 -4.69 -13.31 5.05
C LEU A 376 -4.34 -11.94 5.64
N PRO A 377 -3.04 -11.73 5.93
CA PRO A 377 -1.98 -12.74 5.96
C PRO A 377 -2.26 -13.75 7.09
N THR A 378 -1.71 -14.97 7.02
CA THR A 378 -2.15 -16.11 7.87
C THR A 378 -2.06 -15.80 9.37
N GLN A 379 -1.02 -15.07 9.77
CA GLN A 379 -0.79 -14.61 11.14
C GLN A 379 -1.76 -13.51 11.60
N ASN A 380 -2.49 -12.87 10.68
CA ASN A 380 -3.53 -11.86 10.94
C ASN A 380 -4.86 -12.23 10.25
N SER A 381 -5.19 -13.53 10.18
CA SER A 381 -6.55 -13.96 9.83
C SER A 381 -7.57 -13.35 10.81
N TRP A 382 -8.85 -13.29 10.41
CA TRP A 382 -9.92 -12.82 11.29
C TRP A 382 -10.02 -13.64 12.58
N THR A 383 -10.45 -13.00 13.66
CA THR A 383 -10.67 -13.67 14.94
C THR A 383 -11.63 -14.84 14.78
N GLY A 384 -11.25 -15.99 15.34
CA GLY A 384 -11.99 -17.25 15.23
C GLY A 384 -11.90 -17.97 13.88
N VAL A 385 -11.25 -17.38 12.86
CA VAL A 385 -11.16 -17.99 11.52
C VAL A 385 -9.86 -18.77 11.39
N THR A 386 -9.95 -20.02 10.92
CA THR A 386 -8.79 -20.80 10.46
C THR A 386 -8.98 -21.17 9.00
N CYS A 387 -7.89 -21.07 8.23
CA CYS A 387 -7.91 -21.30 6.80
C CYS A 387 -6.93 -22.38 6.36
N SER A 388 -7.24 -23.05 5.25
CA SER A 388 -6.33 -23.97 4.58
C SER A 388 -5.20 -23.20 3.90
N GLU A 389 -4.03 -23.81 3.81
CA GLU A 389 -2.95 -23.33 2.95
C GLU A 389 -3.19 -23.72 1.48
N GLY A 390 -2.62 -22.94 0.57
CA GLY A 390 -2.62 -23.21 -0.86
C GLY A 390 -2.70 -21.95 -1.71
N LYS A 391 -2.85 -22.12 -3.03
CA LYS A 391 -3.00 -20.99 -3.97
C LYS A 391 -4.21 -20.11 -3.65
N PHE A 392 -5.27 -20.73 -3.12
CA PHE A 392 -6.48 -20.06 -2.65
C PHE A 392 -6.80 -20.56 -1.26
N PHE A 393 -6.74 -19.67 -0.29
CA PHE A 393 -7.06 -19.97 1.10
C PHE A 393 -8.56 -20.21 1.21
N ARG A 394 -8.95 -21.27 1.92
CA ARG A 394 -10.35 -21.62 2.17
C ARG A 394 -10.61 -21.55 3.66
N VAL A 395 -11.76 -21.03 4.06
CA VAL A 395 -12.17 -21.10 5.48
C VAL A 395 -12.47 -22.56 5.81
N VAL A 396 -11.72 -23.11 6.76
CA VAL A 396 -11.88 -24.50 7.19
C VAL A 396 -12.46 -24.59 8.59
N SER A 397 -12.24 -23.61 9.47
CA SER A 397 -12.84 -23.59 10.80
C SER A 397 -13.29 -22.19 11.18
N LEU A 398 -14.43 -22.12 11.85
CA LEU A 398 -14.93 -20.93 12.54
C LEU A 398 -15.14 -21.30 14.01
N ASN A 399 -14.33 -20.74 14.90
CA ASN A 399 -14.45 -20.91 16.34
C ASN A 399 -14.68 -19.56 17.01
N LEU A 400 -15.92 -19.34 17.44
CA LEU A 400 -16.37 -18.13 18.14
C LEU A 400 -17.17 -18.53 19.39
N THR A 401 -16.83 -19.67 20.02
CA THR A 401 -17.48 -20.08 21.26
C THR A 401 -17.26 -19.03 22.35
N SER A 402 -18.33 -18.64 23.05
CA SER A 402 -18.28 -17.68 24.16
C SER A 402 -17.82 -16.26 23.80
N TYR A 403 -18.05 -15.81 22.56
CA TYR A 403 -17.75 -14.43 22.13
C TYR A 403 -18.89 -13.44 22.42
N GLY A 404 -20.00 -13.91 22.99
CA GLY A 404 -21.16 -13.07 23.28
C GLY A 404 -21.84 -12.50 22.03
N LEU A 405 -21.69 -13.17 20.89
CA LEU A 405 -22.24 -12.75 19.60
C LEU A 405 -23.77 -12.76 19.62
N SER A 406 -24.41 -11.72 19.08
CA SER A 406 -25.84 -11.64 18.79
C SER A 406 -26.10 -11.40 17.31
N GLY A 407 -27.36 -11.53 16.90
CA GLY A 407 -27.76 -11.48 15.49
C GLY A 407 -28.15 -12.86 14.98
N THR A 408 -27.94 -13.13 13.69
CA THR A 408 -28.43 -14.35 13.04
C THR A 408 -27.37 -15.05 12.20
N LEU A 409 -27.57 -16.35 11.94
CA LEU A 409 -26.76 -17.10 10.98
C LEU A 409 -27.33 -16.98 9.56
N PRO A 410 -26.54 -16.47 8.59
CA PRO A 410 -27.04 -16.28 7.25
C PRO A 410 -27.07 -17.62 6.51
N LYS A 411 -28.11 -17.81 5.67
CA LYS A 411 -28.25 -19.02 4.82
C LYS A 411 -27.00 -19.30 3.96
N ASN A 412 -26.25 -18.26 3.62
CA ASN A 412 -25.04 -18.38 2.81
C ASN A 412 -23.89 -19.12 3.50
N ILE A 413 -23.93 -19.33 4.83
CA ILE A 413 -22.90 -20.09 5.56
C ILE A 413 -22.66 -21.49 4.95
N ALA A 414 -23.71 -22.09 4.39
CA ALA A 414 -23.69 -23.38 3.70
C ALA A 414 -22.81 -23.41 2.43
N ARG A 415 -22.32 -22.25 1.96
CA ARG A 415 -21.44 -22.13 0.79
C ARG A 415 -19.95 -22.23 1.13
N LEU A 416 -19.57 -22.27 2.41
CA LEU A 416 -18.19 -22.55 2.87
C LEU A 416 -17.86 -24.03 2.69
N SER A 417 -17.75 -24.49 1.45
CA SER A 417 -17.67 -25.93 1.12
C SER A 417 -16.47 -26.68 1.72
N ALA A 418 -15.47 -25.97 2.22
CA ALA A 418 -14.28 -26.52 2.87
C ALA A 418 -14.39 -26.55 4.41
N LEU A 419 -15.46 -25.98 4.98
CA LEU A 419 -15.66 -25.87 6.43
C LEU A 419 -15.74 -27.26 7.06
N ASN A 420 -14.88 -27.51 8.03
CA ASN A 420 -14.77 -28.74 8.81
C ASN A 420 -15.32 -28.57 10.23
N SER A 421 -15.24 -27.38 10.79
CA SER A 421 -15.66 -27.08 12.16
C SER A 421 -16.39 -25.74 12.19
N LEU A 422 -17.58 -25.75 12.79
CA LEU A 422 -18.36 -24.55 13.06
C LEU A 422 -18.73 -24.56 14.53
N TRP A 423 -18.02 -23.77 15.33
CA TRP A 423 -18.21 -23.67 16.77
C TRP A 423 -18.65 -22.28 17.15
N LEU A 424 -19.93 -22.17 17.49
CA LEU A 424 -20.62 -20.94 17.86
C LEU A 424 -21.37 -21.11 19.18
N GLY A 425 -21.03 -22.12 19.97
CA GLY A 425 -21.65 -22.39 21.26
C GLY A 425 -21.52 -21.22 22.23
N ASP A 426 -22.40 -21.15 23.22
CA ASP A 426 -22.33 -20.15 24.31
C ASP A 426 -22.39 -18.70 23.81
N ASN A 427 -23.29 -18.41 22.87
CA ASN A 427 -23.53 -17.07 22.33
C ASN A 427 -25.01 -16.65 22.50
N LYS A 428 -25.40 -15.54 21.88
CA LYS A 428 -26.77 -15.00 21.88
C LYS A 428 -27.35 -14.95 20.45
N LEU A 429 -26.91 -15.85 19.57
CA LEU A 429 -27.40 -15.93 18.20
C LEU A 429 -28.85 -16.40 18.20
N SER A 430 -29.69 -15.80 17.36
CA SER A 430 -31.12 -16.07 17.28
C SER A 430 -31.59 -16.40 15.86
N GLY A 431 -32.89 -16.62 15.70
CA GLY A 431 -33.51 -17.04 14.45
C GLY A 431 -33.35 -18.54 14.18
N THR A 432 -33.60 -18.95 12.93
CA THR A 432 -33.54 -20.37 12.54
C THR A 432 -32.12 -20.80 12.15
N ILE A 433 -31.77 -22.04 12.48
CA ILE A 433 -30.53 -22.67 11.98
C ILE A 433 -30.68 -22.85 10.45
N PRO A 434 -29.79 -22.30 9.61
CA PRO A 434 -29.92 -22.41 8.16
C PRO A 434 -29.65 -23.84 7.67
N GLU A 435 -30.16 -24.18 6.49
CA GLU A 435 -29.86 -25.43 5.80
C GLU A 435 -28.36 -25.53 5.49
N MET A 436 -27.67 -26.54 6.01
CA MET A 436 -26.21 -26.72 5.86
C MET A 436 -25.81 -28.01 5.12
N GLY A 437 -26.78 -28.72 4.51
CA GLY A 437 -26.54 -30.00 3.83
C GLY A 437 -25.48 -30.00 2.71
N SER A 438 -25.07 -28.84 2.19
CA SER A 438 -23.98 -28.70 1.21
C SER A 438 -22.58 -28.73 1.84
N LEU A 439 -22.45 -28.58 3.16
CA LEU A 439 -21.17 -28.60 3.88
C LEU A 439 -20.65 -30.03 4.05
N LYS A 440 -20.37 -30.73 2.94
CA LYS A 440 -19.94 -32.15 2.95
C LYS A 440 -18.62 -32.41 3.68
N ALA A 441 -17.85 -31.36 3.97
CA ALA A 441 -16.61 -31.41 4.73
C ALA A 441 -16.83 -31.25 6.25
N LEU A 442 -18.01 -30.80 6.70
CA LEU A 442 -18.30 -30.49 8.09
C LEU A 442 -18.21 -31.76 8.95
N LYS A 443 -17.39 -31.69 9.99
CA LYS A 443 -17.11 -32.76 10.94
C LYS A 443 -17.68 -32.45 12.30
N SER A 444 -17.58 -31.21 12.76
CA SER A 444 -18.02 -30.80 14.09
C SER A 444 -18.86 -29.52 13.98
N LEU A 445 -20.00 -29.52 14.68
CA LEU A 445 -20.97 -28.41 14.70
C LEU A 445 -21.43 -28.18 16.14
N HIS A 446 -21.11 -27.02 16.68
CA HIS A 446 -21.48 -26.62 18.03
C HIS A 446 -22.31 -25.33 17.95
N LEU A 447 -23.58 -25.43 18.34
CA LEU A 447 -24.58 -24.34 18.32
C LEU A 447 -25.32 -24.25 19.67
N GLU A 448 -24.92 -25.06 20.65
CA GLU A 448 -25.48 -25.12 21.99
C GLU A 448 -25.46 -23.76 22.69
N ASN A 449 -26.34 -23.58 23.68
CA ASN A 449 -26.41 -22.36 24.50
C ASN A 449 -26.48 -21.07 23.67
N ASN A 450 -27.36 -21.08 22.66
CA ASN A 450 -27.78 -19.92 21.87
C ASN A 450 -29.30 -19.70 21.99
N GLN A 451 -29.84 -18.74 21.25
CA GLN A 451 -31.27 -18.39 21.22
C GLN A 451 -31.93 -18.79 19.88
N PHE A 452 -31.42 -19.86 19.24
CA PHE A 452 -32.00 -20.36 18.00
C PHE A 452 -33.41 -20.91 18.23
N GLU A 453 -34.29 -20.69 17.25
CA GLU A 453 -35.68 -21.13 17.25
C GLU A 453 -36.02 -21.96 16.01
N GLY A 454 -37.18 -22.59 16.01
CA GLY A 454 -37.64 -23.45 14.92
C GLY A 454 -37.06 -24.87 14.98
N SER A 455 -37.22 -25.62 13.89
CA SER A 455 -36.75 -27.00 13.79
C SER A 455 -35.27 -27.09 13.44
N ILE A 456 -34.61 -28.14 13.94
CA ILE A 456 -33.27 -28.52 13.48
C ILE A 456 -33.39 -28.97 12.01
N PRO A 457 -32.63 -28.39 11.06
CA PRO A 457 -32.72 -28.75 9.65
C PRO A 457 -32.39 -30.22 9.39
N GLU A 458 -33.28 -30.94 8.70
CA GLU A 458 -33.07 -32.36 8.35
C GLU A 458 -31.80 -32.58 7.50
N SER A 459 -31.33 -31.55 6.80
CA SER A 459 -30.13 -31.65 5.99
C SER A 459 -28.85 -31.88 6.80
N LEU A 460 -28.84 -31.52 8.09
CA LEU A 460 -27.74 -31.81 9.00
C LEU A 460 -27.57 -33.32 9.21
N GLY A 461 -28.68 -34.07 9.33
CA GLY A 461 -28.66 -35.53 9.43
C GLY A 461 -28.17 -36.24 8.16
N LYS A 462 -28.02 -35.52 7.05
CA LYS A 462 -27.54 -36.04 5.76
C LYS A 462 -26.07 -35.70 5.49
N LEU A 463 -25.35 -35.13 6.47
CA LEU A 463 -23.93 -34.80 6.33
C LEU A 463 -23.05 -36.04 6.57
N PRO A 464 -22.21 -36.44 5.61
CA PRO A 464 -21.51 -37.73 5.64
C PRO A 464 -20.35 -37.80 6.64
N LYS A 465 -19.88 -36.63 7.11
CA LYS A 465 -18.70 -36.52 7.98
C LYS A 465 -19.01 -35.94 9.35
N LEU A 466 -20.24 -35.47 9.58
CA LEU A 466 -20.64 -34.87 10.85
C LEU A 466 -20.63 -35.97 11.93
N ARG A 467 -19.87 -35.73 12.98
CA ARG A 467 -19.65 -36.63 14.11
C ARG A 467 -19.52 -35.78 15.37
N GLU A 468 -19.81 -36.38 16.51
CA GLU A 468 -19.50 -35.80 17.81
C GLU A 468 -18.00 -35.89 18.09
#